data_AF-C7DXW4-F1
#
_entry.id   AF-C7DXW4-F1
#
_cell.length_a   1.000
_cell.length_b   1.000
_cell.length_c   1.000
_cell.angle_alpha   90.00
_cell.angle_beta   90.00
_cell.angle_gamma   90.00
#
_symmetry.space_group_name_H-M   'P 1'
#
loop_
_entity.id
_entity.type
_entity.pdbx_description
1 polymer ?
#
loop_
_entity_poly.entity_id
_entity_poly.type
_entity_poly.pdbx_seq_one_letter_code
_entity_poly.pdbx_strand_id
1 'polypeptide(L)'
;PMSQISGVKKLMHSSSLTNSSIPRFGVKTEQEDVLAKELEDVNKWGLHVFRIAELSGNRPLTVIMHTIFQERDLLKTFKIPVDTLITYLMTLEDHYHADVAYHNNIHAADVVQSTHVLLSTP
;
A
#
# COMPACT_ATOMS: atom_id res chain seq x y z
N PRO A 1 -26.37 -19.89 7.92
CA PRO A 1 -25.29 -19.91 8.93
C PRO A 1 -24.05 -19.19 8.40
N MET A 2 -23.78 -17.97 8.87
CA MET A 2 -22.65 -17.16 8.44
C MET A 2 -21.35 -17.78 9.00
N SER A 3 -20.40 -18.11 8.13
CA SER A 3 -19.10 -18.63 8.51
C SER A 3 -18.34 -17.59 9.35
N GLN A 4 -18.02 -17.94 10.59
CA GLN A 4 -17.17 -17.13 11.48
C GLN A 4 -15.76 -17.04 10.88
N ILE A 5 -15.36 -15.85 10.42
CA ILE A 5 -13.98 -15.59 9.98
C ILE A 5 -13.14 -15.37 11.23
N SER A 6 -12.43 -16.42 11.67
CA SER A 6 -11.43 -16.32 12.74
C SER A 6 -10.24 -15.50 12.23
N GLY A 7 -9.82 -14.47 12.99
CA GLY A 7 -8.66 -13.64 12.66
C GLY A 7 -8.94 -12.15 12.44
N VAL A 8 -10.20 -11.70 12.45
CA VAL A 8 -10.54 -10.27 12.38
C VAL A 8 -10.19 -9.63 13.73
N LYS A 9 -9.04 -8.95 13.81
CA LYS A 9 -8.75 -8.08 14.95
C LYS A 9 -9.78 -6.94 14.97
N LYS A 10 -10.31 -6.63 16.16
CA LYS A 10 -11.23 -5.49 16.33
C LYS A 10 -10.53 -4.24 15.82
N LEU A 11 -11.13 -3.57 14.82
CA LEU A 11 -10.68 -2.27 14.33
C LEU A 11 -10.46 -1.35 15.53
N MET A 12 -9.20 -1.09 15.85
CA MET A 12 -8.87 0.03 16.71
C MET A 12 -9.19 1.25 15.87
N HIS A 13 -10.16 2.05 16.31
CA HIS A 13 -10.64 3.23 15.63
C HIS A 13 -9.43 4.18 15.42
N SER A 14 -8.71 4.03 14.30
CA SER A 14 -7.79 5.06 13.85
C SER A 14 -8.66 6.25 13.53
N SER A 15 -8.44 7.34 14.24
CA SER A 15 -9.11 8.62 14.06
C SER A 15 -9.34 8.85 12.57
N SER A 16 -10.60 9.01 12.15
CA SER A 16 -10.93 9.34 10.76
C SER A 16 -10.00 10.45 10.30
N LEU A 17 -9.18 10.17 9.29
CA LEU A 17 -8.30 11.16 8.67
C LEU A 17 -9.22 12.25 8.13
N THR A 18 -9.27 13.39 8.80
CA THR A 18 -9.92 14.57 8.25
C THR A 18 -9.17 14.95 6.98
N ASN A 19 -9.88 15.33 5.91
CA ASN A 19 -9.36 15.56 4.55
C ASN A 19 -8.18 16.54 4.42
N SER A 20 -7.69 17.16 5.49
CA SER A 20 -6.75 18.29 5.44
C SER A 20 -5.25 17.94 5.43
N SER A 21 -4.81 16.68 5.56
CA SER A 21 -3.39 16.35 5.27
C SER A 21 -3.13 14.85 5.08
N ILE A 22 -3.65 14.24 4.01
CA ILE A 22 -3.17 12.92 3.61
C ILE A 22 -1.74 13.09 3.07
N PRO A 23 -0.73 12.39 3.63
CA PRO A 23 0.63 12.44 3.12
C PRO A 23 0.69 12.06 1.64
N ARG A 24 1.65 12.59 0.88
CA ARG A 24 1.78 12.36 -0.58
C ARG A 24 1.67 10.90 -0.99
N PHE A 25 2.27 10.00 -0.20
CA PHE A 25 2.30 8.56 -0.47
C PHE A 25 1.35 7.75 0.44
N GLY A 26 0.39 8.41 1.10
CA GLY A 26 -0.55 7.76 2.03
C GLY A 26 0.05 7.39 3.39
N VAL A 27 1.36 7.54 3.57
CA VAL A 27 2.09 7.25 4.80
C VAL A 27 2.99 8.42 5.18
N LYS A 28 3.20 8.64 6.48
CA LYS A 28 4.14 9.64 6.98
C LYS A 28 5.55 9.06 6.96
N THR A 29 6.51 9.78 6.40
CA THR A 29 7.94 9.44 6.43
C THR A 29 8.76 10.72 6.43
N GLU A 30 9.91 10.70 7.11
CA GLU A 30 10.89 11.80 7.05
C GLU A 30 11.75 11.75 5.77
N GLN A 31 11.70 10.64 5.03
CA GLN A 31 12.50 10.41 3.82
C GLN A 31 11.63 10.47 2.56
N GLU A 32 10.68 11.41 2.52
CA GLU A 32 9.67 11.51 1.45
C GLU A 32 10.29 11.68 0.06
N ASP A 33 11.34 12.48 -0.09
CA ASP A 33 12.01 12.70 -1.38
C ASP A 33 12.73 11.45 -1.88
N VAL A 34 13.34 10.67 -0.96
CA VAL A 34 14.01 9.42 -1.32
C VAL A 34 12.97 8.36 -1.70
N LEU A 35 11.86 8.30 -0.96
CA LEU A 35 10.75 7.42 -1.31
C LEU A 35 10.16 7.77 -2.68
N ALA A 36 10.00 9.07 -2.97
CA ALA A 36 9.54 9.54 -4.28
C ALA A 36 10.44 9.04 -5.41
N LYS A 37 11.77 9.10 -5.22
CA LYS A 37 12.75 8.65 -6.20
C LYS A 37 12.67 7.14 -6.47
N GLU A 38 12.53 6.32 -5.44
CA GLU A 38 12.37 4.87 -5.62
C GLU A 38 11.05 4.54 -6.37
N LEU A 39 9.99 5.32 -6.13
CA LEU A 39 8.69 5.13 -6.77
C LEU A 39 8.63 5.55 -8.25
N GLU A 40 9.65 6.25 -8.77
CA GLU A 40 9.77 6.54 -10.22
C GLU A 40 9.86 5.24 -11.05
N ASP A 41 10.30 4.14 -10.43
CA ASP A 41 10.43 2.83 -11.05
C ASP A 41 9.19 1.94 -10.89
N VAL A 42 8.05 2.46 -10.39
CA VAL A 42 6.82 1.66 -10.14
C VAL A 42 6.28 0.94 -11.38
N ASN A 43 6.53 1.49 -12.58
CA ASN A 43 6.13 0.92 -13.86
C ASN A 43 7.17 -0.03 -14.47
N LYS A 44 8.29 -0.29 -13.78
CA LYS A 44 9.42 -1.08 -14.29
C LYS A 44 9.57 -2.39 -13.51
N TRP A 45 10.03 -3.43 -14.20
CA TRP A 45 10.46 -4.65 -13.54
C TRP A 45 11.73 -4.37 -12.72
N GLY A 46 11.85 -4.99 -11.54
CA GLY A 46 13.03 -4.82 -10.68
C GLY A 46 12.97 -3.63 -9.71
N LEU A 47 11.77 -3.14 -9.37
CA LEU A 47 11.58 -2.14 -8.31
C LEU A 47 12.21 -2.61 -6.98
N HIS A 48 12.91 -1.73 -6.28
CA HIS A 48 13.55 -2.02 -5.00
C HIS A 48 12.53 -2.07 -3.83
N VAL A 49 11.67 -3.09 -3.81
CA VAL A 49 10.57 -3.21 -2.82
C VAL A 49 11.04 -3.20 -1.37
N PHE A 50 12.20 -3.78 -1.06
CA PHE A 50 12.78 -3.74 0.29
C PHE A 50 13.18 -2.33 0.71
N ARG A 51 13.74 -1.55 -0.21
CA ARG A 51 14.12 -0.16 0.06
C ARG A 51 12.88 0.70 0.31
N ILE A 52 11.81 0.48 -0.44
CA ILE A 52 10.52 1.11 -0.21
C ILE A 52 9.95 0.74 1.16
N ALA A 53 10.09 -0.52 1.60
CA ALA A 53 9.66 -0.94 2.94
C ALA A 53 10.39 -0.16 4.04
N GLU A 54 11.71 0.02 3.94
CA GLU A 54 12.50 0.82 4.88
C GLU A 54 12.04 2.28 4.90
N LEU A 55 11.91 2.90 3.72
CA LEU A 55 11.58 4.32 3.57
C LEU A 55 10.15 4.66 3.98
N SER A 56 9.25 3.68 3.96
CA SER A 56 7.83 3.84 4.30
C SER A 56 7.49 3.53 5.75
N GLY A 57 8.47 3.17 6.59
CA GLY A 57 8.21 2.72 7.96
C GLY A 57 7.52 1.34 8.00
N ASN A 58 7.99 0.42 7.16
CA ASN A 58 7.41 -0.90 6.93
C ASN A 58 5.95 -0.87 6.45
N ARG A 59 5.64 0.08 5.55
CA ARG A 59 4.34 0.18 4.86
C ARG A 59 4.44 0.04 3.33
N PRO A 60 5.24 -0.90 2.78
CA PRO A 60 5.44 -1.01 1.34
C PRO A 60 4.15 -1.32 0.59
N LEU A 61 3.25 -2.15 1.14
CA LEU A 61 2.03 -2.54 0.44
C LEU A 61 1.10 -1.34 0.27
N THR A 62 0.93 -0.55 1.33
CA THR A 62 0.08 0.65 1.25
C THR A 62 0.64 1.68 0.28
N VAL A 63 1.95 1.97 0.35
CA VAL A 63 2.59 2.95 -0.53
C VAL A 63 2.50 2.54 -2.00
N ILE A 64 2.85 1.28 -2.32
CA ILE A 64 2.82 0.76 -3.70
C ILE A 64 1.39 0.73 -4.25
N MET A 65 0.43 0.21 -3.48
CA MET A 65 -0.98 0.19 -3.90
C MET A 65 -1.54 1.60 -4.12
N HIS A 66 -1.29 2.53 -3.21
CA HIS A 66 -1.73 3.91 -3.37
C HIS A 66 -1.13 4.54 -4.64
N THR A 67 0.18 4.35 -4.87
CA THR A 67 0.88 4.86 -6.05
C THR A 67 0.30 4.28 -7.34
N ILE A 68 0.09 2.97 -7.40
CA ILE A 68 -0.51 2.28 -8.56
C ILE A 68 -1.94 2.75 -8.82
N PHE A 69 -2.74 2.95 -7.77
CA PHE A 69 -4.11 3.42 -7.92
C PHE A 69 -4.16 4.85 -8.48
N GLN A 70 -3.23 5.73 -8.09
CA GLN A 70 -3.08 7.06 -8.66
C GLN A 70 -2.63 7.00 -10.13
N GLU A 71 -1.57 6.23 -10.42
CA GLU A 71 -1.01 6.05 -11.77
C GLU A 71 -2.06 5.56 -12.78
N ARG A 72 -2.95 4.66 -12.34
CA ARG A 72 -4.00 4.08 -13.18
C ARG A 72 -5.35 4.83 -13.13
N ASP A 73 -5.41 6.00 -12.48
CA ASP A 73 -6.63 6.79 -12.27
C ASP A 73 -7.81 5.98 -11.65
N LEU A 74 -7.50 4.95 -10.84
CA LEU A 74 -8.50 4.00 -10.31
C LEU A 74 -9.36 4.62 -9.22
N LEU A 75 -8.81 5.52 -8.40
CA LEU A 75 -9.59 6.23 -7.38
C LEU A 75 -10.71 7.03 -8.03
N LYS A 76 -10.41 7.77 -9.09
CA LYS A 76 -11.39 8.56 -9.83
C LYS A 76 -12.38 7.68 -10.59
N THR A 77 -11.86 6.68 -11.31
CA THR A 77 -12.68 5.76 -12.12
C THR A 77 -13.75 5.07 -11.27
N PHE A 78 -13.37 4.57 -10.10
CA PHE A 78 -14.27 3.85 -9.20
C PHE A 78 -14.85 4.70 -8.06
N LYS A 79 -14.59 6.01 -8.05
CA LYS A 79 -15.04 6.96 -7.03
C LYS A 79 -14.68 6.53 -5.60
N ILE A 80 -13.46 6.04 -5.42
CA ILE A 80 -12.93 5.60 -4.13
C ILE A 80 -12.34 6.81 -3.41
N PRO A 81 -12.89 7.21 -2.25
CA PRO A 81 -12.27 8.25 -1.42
C PRO A 81 -10.87 7.82 -0.98
N VAL A 82 -9.88 8.71 -1.11
CA VAL A 82 -8.48 8.37 -0.83
C VAL A 82 -8.25 7.99 0.64
N ASP A 83 -8.94 8.63 1.58
CA ASP A 83 -8.95 8.28 3.01
C ASP A 83 -9.48 6.86 3.25
N THR A 84 -10.52 6.46 2.52
CA THR A 84 -11.09 5.12 2.57
C THR A 84 -10.08 4.09 2.04
N LEU A 85 -9.41 4.38 0.92
CA LEU A 85 -8.38 3.50 0.37
C LEU A 85 -7.21 3.33 1.34
N ILE A 86 -6.64 4.43 1.87
CA ILE A 86 -5.51 4.36 2.80
C ILE A 86 -5.88 3.62 4.07
N THR A 87 -7.07 3.87 4.63
CA THR A 87 -7.56 3.15 5.83
C THR A 87 -7.69 1.65 5.56
N TYR A 88 -8.23 1.28 4.40
CA TYR A 88 -8.34 -0.11 3.99
C TYR A 88 -6.96 -0.76 3.81
N LEU A 89 -6.04 -0.10 3.11
CA LEU A 89 -4.69 -0.62 2.84
C LEU A 89 -3.87 -0.78 4.12
N MET A 90 -3.92 0.20 5.03
CA MET A 90 -3.29 0.10 6.35
C MET A 90 -3.83 -1.09 7.14
N THR A 91 -5.15 -1.27 7.14
CA THR A 91 -5.80 -2.41 7.80
C THR A 91 -5.38 -3.73 7.15
N LEU A 92 -5.39 -3.83 5.82
CA LEU A 92 -4.97 -5.01 5.08
C LEU A 92 -3.50 -5.36 5.38
N GLU A 93 -2.62 -4.36 5.37
CA GLU A 93 -1.20 -4.52 5.64
C GLU A 93 -0.92 -4.96 7.09
N ASP A 94 -1.68 -4.46 8.07
CA ASP A 94 -1.62 -4.90 9.48
C ASP A 94 -2.02 -6.37 9.70
N HIS A 95 -2.73 -6.98 8.73
CA HIS A 95 -3.13 -8.38 8.79
C HIS A 95 -2.12 -9.33 8.13
N TYR A 96 -1.06 -8.81 7.49
CA TYR A 96 0.11 -9.62 7.16
C TYR A 96 0.98 -9.81 8.40
N HIS A 97 1.47 -11.04 8.60
CA HIS A 97 2.25 -11.40 9.78
C HIS A 97 3.71 -10.99 9.61
N ALA A 98 4.16 -9.98 10.35
CA ALA A 98 5.53 -9.46 10.28
C ALA A 98 6.60 -10.45 10.78
N ASP A 99 6.21 -11.44 11.58
CA ASP A 99 7.07 -12.53 12.07
C ASP A 99 7.25 -13.66 11.04
N VAL A 100 6.47 -13.66 9.95
CA VAL A 100 6.65 -14.61 8.85
C VAL A 100 7.72 -14.08 7.90
N ALA A 101 8.78 -14.87 7.73
CA ALA A 101 9.98 -14.47 6.97
C ALA A 101 9.72 -14.11 5.50
N TYR A 102 8.69 -14.69 4.85
CA TYR A 102 8.43 -14.49 3.43
C TYR A 102 7.01 -14.00 3.12
N HIS A 103 5.96 -14.72 3.52
CA HIS A 103 4.57 -14.36 3.23
C HIS A 103 4.05 -13.22 4.13
N ASN A 104 4.72 -12.06 4.04
CA ASN A 104 4.40 -10.83 4.74
C ASN A 104 3.99 -9.73 3.75
N ASN A 105 3.82 -8.51 4.24
CA ASN A 105 3.40 -7.35 3.46
C ASN A 105 4.40 -6.96 2.36
N ILE A 106 5.70 -7.21 2.54
CA ILE A 106 6.71 -6.94 1.51
C ILE A 106 6.46 -7.83 0.29
N HIS A 107 6.24 -9.14 0.50
CA HIS A 107 5.94 -10.05 -0.60
C HIS A 107 4.61 -9.69 -1.30
N ALA A 108 3.60 -9.29 -0.53
CA ALA A 108 2.34 -8.82 -1.11
C ALA A 108 2.55 -7.58 -2.01
N ALA A 109 3.36 -6.63 -1.57
CA ALA A 109 3.67 -5.42 -2.32
C ALA A 109 4.43 -5.74 -3.62
N ASP A 110 5.39 -6.66 -3.56
CA ASP A 110 6.15 -7.16 -4.71
C ASP A 110 5.25 -7.81 -5.77
N VAL A 111 4.33 -8.69 -5.34
CA VAL A 111 3.36 -9.34 -6.24
C VAL A 111 2.41 -8.32 -6.87
N VAL A 112 1.91 -7.35 -6.09
CA VAL A 112 1.05 -6.26 -6.59
C VAL A 112 1.77 -5.46 -7.67
N GLN A 113 3.00 -5.03 -7.42
CA GLN A 113 3.76 -4.22 -8.38
C GLN A 113 4.15 -5.02 -9.62
N SER A 114 4.58 -6.27 -9.45
CA SER A 114 4.86 -7.17 -10.57
C SER A 114 3.63 -7.38 -11.45
N THR A 115 2.46 -7.59 -10.85
CA THR A 115 1.19 -7.72 -11.57
C THR A 115 0.82 -6.43 -12.29
N HIS A 116 1.03 -5.28 -11.66
CA HIS A 116 0.87 -3.98 -12.30
C HIS A 116 1.76 -3.88 -13.56
N VAL A 117 3.03 -4.27 -13.49
CA VAL A 117 3.92 -4.24 -14.66
C VAL A 117 3.41 -5.18 -15.76
N LEU A 118 3.02 -6.41 -15.41
CA LEU A 118 2.53 -7.40 -16.36
C LEU A 118 1.24 -6.95 -17.08
N LEU A 119 0.33 -6.26 -16.39
CA LEU A 119 -0.89 -5.70 -16.98
C LEU A 119 -0.62 -4.57 -17.99
N SER A 120 0.59 -4.02 -18.02
CA SER A 120 1.02 -2.98 -18.95
C SER A 120 1.86 -3.55 -20.12
N THR A 121 1.93 -4.88 -20.27
CA THR A 121 2.58 -5.52 -21.42
C THR A 121 1.84 -5.14 -22.71
N PRO A 122 2.54 -4.73 -23.79
CA PRO A 122 1.94 -4.35 -25.07
C PRO A 122 1.10 -5.45 -25.75
#